data_AF-A0A3N1UR53-F1
#
_entry.id   AF-A0A3N1UR53-F1
#
_cell.length_a   1.000
_cell.length_b   1.000
_cell.length_c   1.000
_cell.angle_alpha   90.00
_cell.angle_beta   90.00
_cell.angle_gamma   90.00
#
_symmetry.space_group_name_H-M   'P 1'
#
loop_
_entity.id
_entity.type
_entity.pdbx_description
1 polymer ?
#
loop_
_entity_poly.entity_id
_entity_poly.type
_entity_poly.pdbx_seq_one_letter_code
_entity_poly.pdbx_strand_id
1 'polypeptide(L)' 'MALYIKTDDYRKYGISKSSTPEQVRAVVQRELNIHPLFVRFVNRHEFIRVDFLKPRGRRSRGRGKEASKQGGRRQRFK' A
#
# COMPACT_ATOMS: atom_id res chain seq x y z
N MET A 1 5.26 6.48 9.72
CA MET A 1 5.85 5.92 10.95
C MET A 1 6.52 4.61 10.55
N ALA A 2 7.72 4.34 11.06
CA ALA A 2 8.47 3.12 10.76
C ALA A 2 8.78 2.38 12.05
N LEU A 3 8.56 1.06 12.05
CA LEU A 3 8.89 0.16 13.14
C LEU A 3 10.12 -0.67 12.74
N TYR A 4 11.04 -0.88 13.66
CA TYR A 4 12.17 -1.78 13.49
C TYR A 4 11.97 -2.97 14.42
N ILE A 5 11.99 -4.17 13.86
CA ILE A 5 11.81 -5.41 14.61
C ILE A 5 13.02 -6.29 14.38
N LYS A 6 13.52 -6.98 15.41
CA LYS A 6 14.60 -7.95 15.20
C LYS A 6 14.04 -9.12 14.40
N THR A 7 14.81 -9.57 13.42
CA THR A 7 14.44 -10.75 12.63
C THR A 7 14.30 -12.00 13.52
N ASP A 8 15.09 -12.08 14.61
CA ASP A 8 15.06 -13.20 15.55
C ASP A 8 13.72 -13.33 16.29
N ASP A 9 13.02 -12.21 16.56
CA ASP A 9 11.69 -12.23 17.21
C ASP A 9 10.63 -12.95 16.36
N TYR A 10 10.85 -13.00 15.04
CA TYR A 10 9.97 -13.68 14.10
C TYR A 10 10.37 -15.13 13.80
N ARG A 11 11.41 -15.67 14.46
CA ARG A 11 11.79 -17.09 14.30
C ARG A 11 10.66 -18.06 14.65
N LYS A 12 9.84 -17.73 15.66
CA LYS A 12 8.64 -18.50 16.04
C LYS A 12 7.61 -18.63 14.90
N TYR A 13 7.67 -17.74 13.91
CA TYR A 13 6.80 -17.73 12.74
C TYR A 13 7.51 -18.28 11.49
N GLY A 14 8.68 -18.92 11.64
CA GLY A 14 9.46 -19.46 10.53
C GLY A 14 10.22 -18.39 9.72
N ILE A 15 10.31 -17.15 10.22
CA ILE A 15 11.12 -16.12 9.58
C ILE A 15 12.57 -16.26 10.02
N SER A 16 13.47 -16.16 9.06
CA SER A 16 14.91 -16.15 9.28
C SER A 16 15.58 -15.13 8.35
N LYS A 17 16.90 -15.04 8.44
CA LYS A 17 17.71 -14.16 7.57
C LYS A 17 17.66 -14.58 6.09
N SER A 18 17.18 -15.77 5.75
CA SER A 18 16.98 -16.20 4.36
C SER A 18 15.54 -16.04 3.87
N SER A 19 14.62 -15.65 4.74
CA SER A 19 13.22 -15.43 4.37
C SER A 19 13.07 -14.26 3.42
N THR A 20 12.06 -14.32 2.55
CA THR A 20 11.81 -13.23 1.61
C THR A 20 10.98 -12.11 2.26
N PRO A 21 11.10 -10.85 1.79
CA PRO A 21 10.29 -9.74 2.30
C PRO A 21 8.77 -10.00 2.23
N GLU A 22 8.30 -10.78 1.27
CA GLU A 22 6.88 -11.14 1.10
C GLU A 22 6.40 -12.06 2.23
N GLN A 23 7.21 -13.04 2.61
CA GLN A 23 6.92 -13.94 3.74
C GLN A 23 6.83 -13.14 5.03
N VAL A 24 7.82 -12.28 5.28
CA VAL A 24 7.81 -11.40 6.45
C VAL A 24 6.60 -10.49 6.45
N ARG A 25 6.28 -9.89 5.30
CA ARG A 25 5.11 -9.02 5.14
C ARG A 25 3.81 -9.74 5.49
N ALA A 26 3.62 -10.98 5.04
CA ALA A 26 2.42 -11.76 5.34
C ALA A 26 2.28 -12.03 6.85
N VAL A 27 3.39 -12.39 7.52
CA VAL A 27 3.39 -12.64 8.97
C VAL A 27 3.12 -11.37 9.75
N VAL A 28 3.85 -10.28 9.47
CA VAL A 28 3.69 -8.98 10.14
C VAL A 28 2.27 -8.43 9.94
N GLN A 29 1.70 -8.59 8.74
CA GLN A 29 0.32 -8.22 8.45
C GLN A 29 -0.68 -8.99 9.30
N ARG A 30 -0.51 -10.30 9.42
CA ARG A 30 -1.38 -11.15 10.23
C ARG A 30 -1.30 -10.81 11.73
N GLU A 31 -0.11 -10.51 12.22
CA GLU A 31 0.11 -10.19 13.64
C GLU A 31 -0.43 -8.81 14.02
N LEU A 32 -0.18 -7.80 13.18
CA LEU A 32 -0.59 -6.42 13.46
C LEU A 32 -2.02 -6.10 12.99
N ASN A 33 -2.64 -6.97 12.18
CA ASN A 33 -3.95 -6.76 11.55
C ASN A 33 -4.05 -5.41 10.80
N ILE A 34 -2.95 -4.95 10.21
CA ILE A 34 -2.86 -3.67 9.49
C ILE A 34 -2.48 -3.91 8.04
N HIS A 35 -3.24 -3.30 7.12
CA HIS A 35 -2.94 -3.26 5.70
C HIS A 35 -3.24 -1.86 5.15
N PRO A 36 -2.41 -1.29 4.25
CA PRO A 36 -1.20 -1.85 3.65
C PRO A 36 0.09 -1.58 4.44
N LEU A 37 1.04 -2.54 4.41
CA LEU A 37 2.37 -2.41 5.00
C LEU A 37 3.46 -2.57 3.92
N PHE A 38 4.56 -1.85 4.08
CA PHE A 38 5.82 -2.05 3.37
C PHE A 38 6.86 -2.64 4.32
N VAL A 39 7.63 -3.62 3.86
CA VAL A 39 8.61 -4.33 4.67
C VAL A 39 9.93 -4.42 3.91
N ARG A 40 11.04 -4.19 4.60
CA ARG A 40 12.38 -4.45 4.05
C ARG A 40 13.32 -4.95 5.14
N PHE A 41 14.28 -5.77 4.77
CA PHE A 41 15.40 -6.08 5.67
C PHE A 41 16.40 -4.93 5.69
N VAL A 42 17.00 -4.71 6.86
CA VAL A 42 18.10 -3.76 7.06
C VAL A 42 19.18 -4.40 7.92
N ASN A 43 20.37 -3.82 7.90
CA ASN A 43 21.54 -4.30 8.63
C ASN A 43 21.83 -5.80 8.41
N ARG A 44 22.07 -6.21 7.15
CA ARG A 44 22.37 -7.62 6.80
C ARG A 44 21.32 -8.62 7.33
N HIS A 45 20.04 -8.23 7.26
CA HIS A 45 18.88 -9.02 7.71
C HIS A 45 18.81 -9.25 9.23
N GLU A 46 19.53 -8.45 10.03
CA GLU A 46 19.38 -8.46 11.48
C GLU A 46 18.04 -7.85 11.91
N PHE A 47 17.57 -6.84 11.18
CA PHE A 47 16.33 -6.16 11.46
C PHE A 47 15.41 -6.12 10.25
N ILE A 48 14.12 -6.08 10.54
CA ILE A 48 13.02 -5.85 9.61
C ILE A 48 12.52 -4.44 9.86
N ARG A 49 12.59 -3.58 8.84
CA ARG A 49 11.91 -2.29 8.85
C ARG A 49 10.51 -2.45 8.26
N VAL A 50 9.52 -2.04 9.03
CA VAL A 50 8.10 -2.03 8.66
C VAL A 50 7.62 -0.60 8.57
N ASP A 51 7.22 -0.17 7.38
CA ASP A 51 6.61 1.13 7.15
C ASP A 51 5.09 0.96 6.98
N PHE A 52 4.34 1.66 7.82
CA PHE A 52 2.88 1.72 7.72
C PHE A 52 2.50 2.63 6.55
N LEU A 53 2.00 2.03 5.47
CA LEU A 53 1.53 2.80 4.33
C LEU A 53 0.15 3.35 4.69
N LYS A 54 -0.01 4.67 4.63
CA LYS A 54 -1.36 5.25 4.67
C LYS A 54 -2.16 4.60 3.54
N PRO A 55 -3.40 4.12 3.80
CA PRO A 55 -4.26 3.65 2.73
C PRO A 55 -4.31 4.77 1.71
N ARG A 56 -3.80 4.50 0.50
CA ARG A 56 -3.87 5.45 -0.61
C ARG A 56 -5.35 5.66 -0.85
N GLY A 57 -5.91 6.75 -0.33
CA GLY A 57 -7.24 7.20 -0.69
C GLY A 57 -7.31 7.13 -2.19
N ARG A 58 -8.23 6.32 -2.72
CA ARG A 58 -8.48 6.22 -4.16
C ARG A 58 -8.50 7.67 -4.65
N ARG A 59 -7.49 8.11 -5.42
CA ARG A 59 -7.66 9.36 -6.15
C ARG A 59 -8.86 9.09 -7.02
N SER A 60 -9.98 9.71 -6.66
CA SER A 60 -11.15 9.78 -7.51
C SER A 60 -10.68 10.46 -8.79
N ARG A 61 -10.23 9.67 -9.77
CA ARG A 61 -10.20 10.13 -11.14
C ARG A 61 -11.66 10.30 -11.48
N GLY A 62 -12.11 11.56 -11.46
CA GLY A 62 -13.48 11.94 -11.73
C GLY A 62 -14.00 11.20 -12.96
N ARG A 63 -14.89 10.24 -12.72
CA ARG A 63 -15.82 9.74 -13.73
C ARG A 63 -17.16 10.37 -13.40
N GLY A 64 -17.55 11.33 -14.23
CA GLY A 64 -18.84 12.00 -14.22
C GLY A 64 -18.68 13.37 -14.89
N LYS A 65 -19.25 13.66 -16.05
CA LYS A 65 -20.29 12.96 -16.81
C LYS A 65 -20.13 13.31 -18.29
N GLU A 66 -20.19 12.29 -19.13
CA GLU A 66 -20.78 12.42 -20.44
C GLU A 66 -22.24 12.82 -20.22
N ALA A 67 -22.54 14.09 -20.42
CA ALA A 67 -23.91 14.60 -20.51
C ALA A 67 -24.04 15.22 -21.89
N SER A 68 -24.40 14.37 -22.83
CA SER A 68 -25.22 14.70 -23.98
C SER A 68 -26.24 15.79 -23.61
N LYS A 69 -25.96 17.02 -24.02
CA LYS A 69 -27.00 18.03 -24.29
C LYS A 69 -26.98 18.33 -25.78
N GLN A 70 -27.61 17.41 -26.51
CA GLN A 70 -28.34 17.79 -27.70
C GLN A 70 -29.40 18.81 -27.26
N GLY A 71 -29.32 20.03 -27.77
CA GLY A 71 -30.20 21.12 -27.38
C GLY A 71 -29.84 22.37 -28.17
N GLY A 72 -30.26 22.41 -29.43
CA GLY A 72 -29.95 23.47 -30.38
C GLY A 72 -30.40 24.85 -29.92
N ARG A 73 -29.65 25.86 -30.37
CA ARG A 73 -30.18 27.20 -30.55
C ARG A 73 -29.54 27.84 -31.76
N ARG A 74 -30.37 27.95 -32.79
CA ARG A 74 -30.21 28.80 -33.97
C ARG A 74 -29.72 30.20 -33.61
N GLN A 75 -29.15 30.84 -34.63
CA GLN A 75 -28.82 32.26 -34.80
C GLN A 75 -27.40 32.62 -34.33
N ARG A 76 -26.60 33.39 -35.08
CA ARG A 76 -27.01 34.56 -35.86
C ARG A 76 -25.89 35.02 -36.84
N PHE A 77 -26.28 35.32 -38.10
CA PHE A 77 -25.92 36.47 -38.98
C PHE A 77 -24.42 36.82 -39.17
N LYS A 78 -23.91 37.20 -40.34
CA LYS A 78 -24.45 38.08 -41.38
C LYS A 78 -23.61 37.90 -42.65
#